data_AF-A0A2P8B557-F1
#
_entry.id   AF-A0A2P8B557-F1
#
_cell.length_a   1.000
_cell.length_b   1.000
_cell.length_c   1.000
_cell.angle_alpha   90.00
_cell.angle_beta   90.00
_cell.angle_gamma   90.00
#
_symmetry.space_group_name_H-M   'P 1'
#
loop_
_entity.id
_entity.type
_entity.pdbx_description
1 polymer ?
#
loop_
_entity_poly.entity_id
_entity_poly.type
_entity_poly.pdbx_seq_one_letter_code
_entity_poly.pdbx_strand_id
1 'polypeptide(L)'
;MILRDGSGLFTAYLQAEHPDHGGSITTHLTSESLAGRYPYHLLAALQLFRHAEPTDRLEVRLNDRPLGPSVDVDAEQMGQILLAFRYDGELIAALDRIQAHTGQRFPVPERITAAEGADLLLAARLLDGKEITLTDDVLTITVKPEAIEAFLRDQHEGRPGELTALGAGYAVTCGEHRMELGQVAIRAPQVTLINADEMRAAARTEEPVKARYQCLPGT
;
A
#
# COMPACT_ATOMS: atom_id res chain seq x y z
N MET A 1 15.24 -18.23 17.19
CA MET A 1 15.27 -16.90 17.81
C MET A 1 16.09 -16.01 16.91
N ILE A 2 15.43 -15.21 16.06
CA ILE A 2 16.11 -14.41 15.03
C ILE A 2 16.21 -12.98 15.53
N LEU A 3 17.43 -12.55 15.83
CA LEU A 3 17.74 -11.15 16.12
C LEU A 3 17.68 -10.38 14.80
N ARG A 4 16.70 -9.48 14.65
CA ARG A 4 16.74 -8.44 13.63
C ARG A 4 17.71 -7.37 14.12
N ASP A 5 18.91 -7.27 13.56
CA ASP A 5 19.63 -6.01 13.60
C ASP A 5 19.07 -5.07 12.54
N GLY A 6 18.95 -3.78 12.89
CA GLY A 6 18.35 -2.75 12.03
C GLY A 6 19.32 -2.28 10.95
N SER A 7 20.07 -3.19 10.34
CA SER A 7 21.12 -2.85 9.37
C SER A 7 20.52 -2.42 8.05
N GLY A 8 20.17 -3.33 7.13
CA GLY A 8 20.47 -3.26 5.67
C GLY A 8 19.92 -2.24 4.66
N LEU A 9 20.81 -1.86 3.72
CA LEU A 9 20.66 -1.38 2.32
C LEU A 9 21.55 -2.27 1.46
N PHE A 10 21.18 -2.51 0.21
CA PHE A 10 21.71 -3.61 -0.56
C PHE A 10 22.64 -3.20 -1.70
N THR A 11 23.95 -3.43 -1.54
CA THR A 11 24.89 -3.39 -2.66
C THR A 11 24.76 -4.67 -3.47
N ALA A 12 24.04 -4.59 -4.58
CA ALA A 12 23.89 -5.67 -5.54
C ALA A 12 25.04 -5.67 -6.56
N TYR A 13 25.96 -6.64 -6.47
CA TYR A 13 26.87 -6.94 -7.58
C TYR A 13 26.29 -8.11 -8.38
N LEU A 14 26.18 -7.93 -9.70
CA LEU A 14 25.64 -8.93 -10.61
C LEU A 14 26.78 -9.54 -11.44
N GLN A 15 27.15 -10.78 -11.13
CA GLN A 15 28.05 -11.59 -11.96
C GLN A 15 27.21 -12.63 -12.70
N ALA A 16 26.98 -12.41 -14.01
CA ALA A 16 26.18 -13.26 -14.88
C ALA A 16 27.06 -14.11 -15.80
N GLU A 17 26.67 -15.36 -16.06
CA GLU A 17 27.54 -16.30 -16.78
C GLU A 17 26.83 -17.18 -17.86
N HIS A 18 25.50 -17.41 -17.84
CA HIS A 18 24.74 -17.99 -18.97
C HIS A 18 24.80 -19.54 -19.15
N PRO A 19 23.95 -20.46 -18.63
CA PRO A 19 24.32 -21.88 -18.41
C PRO A 19 25.05 -22.64 -19.55
N ASP A 20 24.43 -22.83 -20.72
CA ASP A 20 25.00 -23.53 -21.90
C ASP A 20 26.02 -22.68 -22.72
N HIS A 21 26.39 -21.53 -22.15
CA HIS A 21 27.55 -20.72 -22.48
C HIS A 21 28.40 -20.37 -21.21
N GLY A 22 28.19 -21.04 -20.07
CA GLY A 22 29.05 -20.97 -18.88
C GLY A 22 28.57 -20.47 -17.50
N GLY A 23 27.28 -20.35 -17.12
CA GLY A 23 26.92 -20.24 -15.67
C GLY A 23 25.68 -19.43 -15.22
N SER A 24 25.75 -18.85 -14.02
CA SER A 24 24.61 -18.29 -13.25
C SER A 24 24.63 -16.76 -13.12
N ILE A 25 23.49 -16.15 -12.77
CA ILE A 25 23.49 -14.82 -12.14
C ILE A 25 23.76 -15.02 -10.64
N THR A 26 24.96 -14.67 -10.21
CA THR A 26 25.31 -14.50 -8.80
C THR A 26 25.01 -13.05 -8.43
N THR A 27 23.98 -12.85 -7.60
CA THR A 27 23.67 -11.55 -7.00
C THR A 27 24.31 -11.49 -5.63
N HIS A 28 25.39 -10.72 -5.48
CA HIS A 28 25.98 -10.46 -4.17
C HIS A 28 25.09 -9.45 -3.42
N LEU A 29 24.81 -9.71 -2.15
CA LEU A 29 23.93 -8.88 -1.32
C LEU A 29 24.66 -8.49 -0.02
N THR A 30 24.89 -7.20 0.19
CA THR A 30 25.50 -6.66 1.43
C THR A 30 24.44 -5.86 2.21
N SER A 31 24.41 -5.89 3.54
CA SER A 31 23.37 -5.24 4.37
C SER A 31 23.91 -3.97 5.08
N GLU A 32 23.76 -2.79 4.45
CA GLU A 32 24.15 -1.43 4.98
C GLU A 32 23.05 -0.69 5.79
N SER A 33 22.26 0.28 5.26
CA SER A 33 20.90 0.68 5.79
C SER A 33 19.87 1.36 4.87
N LEU A 34 18.58 0.92 4.87
CA LEU A 34 17.41 1.53 4.17
C LEU A 34 16.93 2.79 4.89
N ALA A 35 16.81 2.70 6.22
CA ALA A 35 16.48 3.82 7.08
C ALA A 35 17.45 4.99 6.83
N GLY A 36 16.94 6.22 6.79
CA GLY A 36 17.80 7.37 6.54
C GLY A 36 18.25 7.55 5.08
N ARG A 37 17.83 6.67 4.15
CA ARG A 37 18.10 6.81 2.70
C ARG A 37 16.89 7.34 1.95
N TYR A 38 17.11 8.13 0.91
CA TYR A 38 16.01 8.61 0.07
C TYR A 38 15.50 7.53 -0.88
N PRO A 39 14.17 7.39 -1.07
CA PRO A 39 13.56 6.37 -1.94
C PRO A 39 14.18 6.28 -3.35
N TYR A 40 14.38 7.43 -4.02
CA TYR A 40 14.92 7.47 -5.38
C TYR A 40 16.35 6.91 -5.54
N HIS A 41 17.14 6.80 -4.46
CA HIS A 41 18.44 6.12 -4.51
C HIS A 41 18.33 4.59 -4.49
N LEU A 42 17.21 4.05 -4.01
CA LEU A 42 17.01 2.61 -3.80
C LEU A 42 16.36 1.91 -5.00
N LEU A 43 15.56 2.64 -5.79
CA LEU A 43 14.73 2.07 -6.85
C LEU A 43 15.51 1.26 -7.90
N ALA A 44 16.71 1.70 -8.27
CA ALA A 44 17.53 1.00 -9.26
C ALA A 44 17.96 -0.40 -8.78
N ALA A 45 18.33 -0.55 -7.50
CA ALA A 45 18.67 -1.85 -6.92
C ALA A 45 17.41 -2.73 -6.75
N LEU A 46 16.29 -2.14 -6.34
CA LEU A 46 15.03 -2.84 -6.11
C LEU A 46 14.38 -3.36 -7.40
N GLN A 47 14.61 -2.70 -8.54
CA GLN A 47 14.14 -3.19 -9.85
C GLN A 47 14.78 -4.53 -10.25
N LEU A 48 16.02 -4.83 -9.83
CA LEU A 48 16.67 -6.11 -10.15
C LEU A 48 15.91 -7.30 -9.57
N PHE A 49 15.44 -7.21 -8.32
CA PHE A 49 14.69 -8.28 -7.64
C PHE A 49 13.29 -8.53 -8.23
N ARG A 50 12.76 -7.61 -9.05
CA ARG A 50 11.52 -7.84 -9.81
C ARG A 50 11.71 -8.81 -10.97
N HIS A 51 12.93 -8.96 -11.47
CA HIS A 51 13.29 -9.83 -12.59
C HIS A 51 14.01 -11.11 -12.17
N ALA A 52 14.36 -11.26 -10.89
CA ALA A 52 14.97 -12.47 -10.37
C ALA A 52 14.00 -13.66 -10.33
N GLU A 53 14.49 -14.82 -10.74
CA GLU A 53 13.81 -16.12 -10.70
C GLU A 53 14.17 -16.90 -9.41
N PRO A 54 13.34 -17.84 -8.93
CA PRO A 54 13.65 -18.68 -7.76
C PRO A 54 14.89 -19.58 -7.91
N THR A 55 15.40 -19.69 -9.14
CA THR A 55 16.61 -20.42 -9.55
C THR A 55 17.89 -19.58 -9.48
N ASP A 56 17.78 -18.25 -9.31
CA ASP A 56 18.93 -17.36 -9.18
C ASP A 56 19.65 -17.55 -7.85
N ARG A 57 20.97 -17.27 -7.85
CA ARG A 57 21.82 -17.48 -6.67
C ARG A 57 22.17 -16.17 -5.98
N LEU A 58 22.01 -16.16 -4.65
CA LEU A 58 22.29 -15.02 -3.79
C LEU A 58 23.53 -15.30 -2.94
N GLU A 59 24.55 -14.45 -3.03
CA GLU A 59 25.72 -14.51 -2.14
C GLU A 59 25.67 -13.36 -1.13
N VAL A 60 25.44 -13.65 0.15
CA VAL A 60 25.43 -12.61 1.17
C VAL A 60 26.87 -12.28 1.60
N ARG A 61 27.25 -11.00 1.50
CA ARG A 61 28.57 -10.49 1.90
C ARG A 61 28.46 -9.49 3.04
N LEU A 62 29.50 -9.39 3.86
CA LEU A 62 29.68 -8.37 4.88
C LEU A 62 31.12 -7.86 4.82
N ASN A 63 31.31 -6.56 4.64
CA ASN A 63 32.63 -5.94 4.45
C ASN A 63 33.47 -6.65 3.36
N ASP A 64 32.86 -6.84 2.19
CA ASP A 64 33.38 -7.58 1.02
C ASP A 64 33.78 -9.04 1.25
N ARG A 65 33.49 -9.64 2.42
CA ARG A 65 33.71 -11.06 2.71
C ARG A 65 32.40 -11.84 2.59
N PRO A 66 32.35 -12.98 1.89
CA PRO A 66 31.17 -13.83 1.86
C PRO A 66 30.90 -14.40 3.27
N LEU A 67 29.64 -14.31 3.72
CA LEU A 67 29.19 -14.86 5.01
C LEU A 67 28.88 -16.36 4.87
N GLY A 68 29.92 -17.14 4.58
CA GLY A 68 29.85 -18.58 4.31
C GLY A 68 29.99 -18.92 2.83
N PRO A 69 29.89 -20.21 2.44
CA PRO A 69 29.72 -20.59 1.04
C PRO A 69 28.44 -19.95 0.49
N SER A 70 28.36 -19.79 -0.85
CA SER A 70 27.11 -19.44 -1.53
C SER A 70 26.02 -20.35 -0.98
N VAL A 71 25.06 -19.76 -0.25
CA VAL A 71 24.05 -20.57 0.42
C VAL A 71 23.22 -21.19 -0.69
N ASP A 72 23.17 -22.52 -0.76
CA ASP A 72 22.12 -23.22 -1.50
C ASP A 72 20.81 -23.00 -0.72
N VAL A 73 20.33 -21.76 -0.80
CA VAL A 73 19.00 -21.33 -0.40
C VAL A 73 18.07 -22.16 -1.27
N ASP A 74 17.32 -23.09 -0.68
CA ASP A 74 16.36 -23.86 -1.45
C ASP A 74 15.33 -22.93 -2.10
N ALA A 75 14.68 -23.41 -3.17
CA ALA A 75 13.79 -22.57 -3.98
C ALA A 75 12.60 -22.00 -3.17
N GLU A 76 12.24 -22.61 -2.04
CA GLU A 76 11.20 -22.13 -1.14
C GLU A 76 11.70 -20.94 -0.31
N GLN A 77 12.88 -21.07 0.32
CA GLN A 77 13.54 -19.97 1.04
C GLN A 77 13.86 -18.80 0.09
N MET A 78 14.32 -19.07 -1.14
CA MET A 78 14.57 -18.03 -2.14
C MET A 78 13.27 -17.35 -2.55
N GLY A 79 12.20 -18.13 -2.75
CA GLY A 79 10.86 -17.62 -2.99
C GLY A 79 10.39 -16.64 -1.91
N GLN A 80 10.58 -16.97 -0.62
CA GLN A 80 10.23 -16.08 0.50
C GLN A 80 11.07 -14.80 0.54
N ILE A 81 12.39 -14.90 0.30
CA ILE A 81 13.30 -13.76 0.25
C ILE A 81 12.90 -12.81 -0.90
N LEU A 82 12.67 -13.35 -2.09
CA LEU A 82 12.20 -12.58 -3.25
C LEU A 82 10.81 -11.97 -3.02
N LEU A 83 9.91 -12.65 -2.30
CA LEU A 83 8.60 -12.11 -1.95
C LEU A 83 8.71 -10.87 -1.04
N ALA A 84 9.57 -10.94 -0.02
CA ALA A 84 9.85 -9.82 0.88
C ALA A 84 10.47 -8.64 0.12
N PHE A 85 11.49 -8.90 -0.72
CA PHE A 85 12.11 -7.85 -1.54
C PHE A 85 11.15 -7.21 -2.56
N ARG A 86 10.19 -7.96 -3.09
CA ARG A 86 9.15 -7.41 -3.97
C ARG A 86 8.21 -6.49 -3.19
N TYR A 87 7.78 -6.87 -1.99
CA TYR A 87 6.95 -6.03 -1.13
C TYR A 87 7.67 -4.72 -0.73
N ASP A 88 8.90 -4.81 -0.24
CA ASP A 88 9.71 -3.64 0.11
C ASP A 88 9.99 -2.78 -1.14
N GLY A 89 10.24 -3.42 -2.29
CA GLY A 89 10.40 -2.75 -3.59
C GLY A 89 9.18 -1.93 -4.02
N GLU A 90 7.98 -2.50 -3.89
CA GLU A 90 6.71 -1.81 -4.15
C GLU A 90 6.46 -0.67 -3.16
N LEU A 91 6.76 -0.88 -1.87
CA LEU A 91 6.60 0.13 -0.83
C LEU A 91 7.51 1.35 -1.03
N ILE A 92 8.78 1.13 -1.38
CA ILE A 92 9.73 2.20 -1.68
C ILE A 92 9.36 2.94 -2.97
N ALA A 93 8.87 2.24 -4.00
CA ALA A 93 8.34 2.85 -5.22
C ALA A 93 7.09 3.71 -4.95
N ALA A 94 6.18 3.22 -4.11
CA ALA A 94 5.01 3.97 -3.67
C ALA A 94 5.41 5.24 -2.90
N LEU A 95 6.36 5.13 -1.96
CA LEU A 95 6.85 6.27 -1.20
C LEU A 95 7.51 7.32 -2.10
N ASP A 96 8.39 6.93 -3.04
CA ASP A 96 8.99 7.90 -3.99
C ASP A 96 7.92 8.61 -4.84
N ARG A 97 6.93 7.85 -5.33
CA ARG A 97 5.81 8.37 -6.14
C ARG A 97 5.00 9.41 -5.38
N ILE A 98 4.70 9.17 -4.11
CA ILE A 98 3.94 10.07 -3.23
C ILE A 98 4.77 11.30 -2.85
N GLN A 99 6.04 11.12 -2.52
CA GLN A 99 6.97 12.21 -2.26
C GLN A 99 7.18 13.11 -3.49
N ALA A 100 7.21 12.53 -4.70
CA ALA A 100 7.28 13.27 -5.96
C ALA A 100 5.99 14.05 -6.25
N HIS A 101 4.81 13.47 -5.96
CA HIS A 101 3.51 14.14 -6.14
C HIS A 101 3.32 15.32 -5.19
N THR A 102 3.67 15.13 -3.90
CA THR A 102 3.47 16.16 -2.86
C THR A 102 4.61 17.17 -2.74
N GLY A 103 5.76 16.91 -3.38
CA GLY A 103 6.98 17.69 -3.23
C GLY A 103 7.69 17.51 -1.88
N GLN A 104 7.12 16.74 -0.94
CA GLN A 104 7.74 16.46 0.34
C GLN A 104 8.81 15.37 0.18
N ARG A 105 10.09 15.70 0.34
CA ARG A 105 11.20 14.74 0.27
C ARG A 105 11.75 14.44 1.65
N PHE A 106 11.79 13.16 2.02
CA PHE A 106 12.37 12.68 3.27
C PHE A 106 12.95 11.27 3.08
N PRO A 107 13.94 10.86 3.89
CA PRO A 107 14.44 9.50 3.86
C PRO A 107 13.39 8.49 4.34
N VAL A 108 13.51 7.23 3.91
CA VAL A 108 12.72 6.10 4.41
C VAL A 108 12.84 6.05 5.95
N PRO A 109 11.73 6.00 6.71
CA PRO A 109 11.77 5.86 8.15
C PRO A 109 12.38 4.52 8.61
N GLU A 110 12.94 4.47 9.82
CA GLU A 110 13.41 3.21 10.44
C GLU A 110 12.32 2.16 10.58
N ARG A 111 11.06 2.59 10.71
CA ARG A 111 9.90 1.73 10.91
C ARG A 111 8.73 2.28 10.11
N ILE A 112 8.18 1.43 9.25
CA ILE A 112 6.87 1.61 8.61
C ILE A 112 6.00 0.48 9.17
N THR A 113 4.84 0.82 9.73
CA THR A 113 3.87 -0.16 10.20
C THR A 113 3.13 -0.80 9.04
N ALA A 114 2.53 -1.98 9.25
CA ALA A 114 1.76 -2.66 8.20
C ALA A 114 0.56 -1.80 7.68
N ALA A 115 -0.02 -0.96 8.55
CA ALA A 115 -1.08 -0.04 8.18
C ALA A 115 -0.57 1.08 7.25
N GLU A 116 0.52 1.76 7.63
CA GLU A 116 1.16 2.78 6.78
C GLU A 116 1.64 2.18 5.45
N GLY A 117 2.16 0.95 5.47
CA GLY A 117 2.56 0.24 4.26
C GLY A 117 1.40 -0.02 3.30
N ALA A 118 0.25 -0.46 3.83
CA ALA A 118 -0.97 -0.63 3.04
C ALA A 118 -1.49 0.72 2.49
N ASP A 119 -1.51 1.77 3.32
CA ASP A 119 -1.95 3.12 2.92
C ASP A 119 -1.04 3.73 1.84
N LEU A 120 0.27 3.55 1.91
CA LEU A 120 1.22 4.01 0.88
C LEU A 120 0.98 3.30 -0.46
N LEU A 121 0.80 1.98 -0.45
CA LEU A 121 0.49 1.21 -1.66
C LEU A 121 -0.87 1.60 -2.25
N LEU A 122 -1.87 1.84 -1.40
CA LEU A 122 -3.20 2.33 -1.79
C LEU A 122 -3.10 3.71 -2.45
N ALA A 123 -2.41 4.66 -1.80
CA ALA A 123 -2.18 6.00 -2.30
C ALA A 123 -1.45 6.03 -3.65
N ALA A 124 -0.38 5.25 -3.81
CA ALA A 124 0.34 5.20 -5.08
C ALA A 124 -0.55 4.68 -6.22
N ARG A 125 -1.43 3.71 -5.96
CA ARG A 125 -2.44 3.25 -6.93
C ARG A 125 -3.44 4.35 -7.29
N LEU A 126 -3.94 5.11 -6.31
CA LEU A 126 -4.86 6.23 -6.55
C LEU A 126 -4.19 7.35 -7.36
N LEU A 127 -2.92 7.68 -7.08
CA LEU A 127 -2.13 8.65 -7.84
C LEU A 127 -1.84 8.23 -9.30
N ASP A 128 -1.86 6.93 -9.58
CA ASP A 128 -1.79 6.39 -10.94
C ASP A 128 -3.17 6.34 -11.63
N GLY A 129 -4.23 6.88 -11.00
CA GLY A 129 -5.59 6.89 -11.54
C GLY A 129 -6.26 5.51 -11.55
N LYS A 130 -5.76 4.54 -10.78
CA LYS A 130 -6.37 3.20 -10.69
C LYS A 130 -7.56 3.24 -9.75
N GLU A 131 -8.69 2.74 -10.23
CA GLU A 131 -9.85 2.46 -9.38
C GLU A 131 -9.53 1.33 -8.38
N ILE A 132 -10.12 1.41 -7.19
CA ILE A 132 -9.89 0.47 -6.10
C ILE A 132 -11.23 0.11 -5.48
N THR A 133 -11.63 -1.15 -5.65
CA THR A 133 -12.81 -1.71 -5.01
C THR A 133 -12.58 -1.77 -3.51
N LEU A 134 -13.46 -1.13 -2.73
CA LEU A 134 -13.51 -1.29 -1.29
C LEU A 134 -14.04 -2.70 -0.98
N THR A 135 -13.42 -3.39 -0.02
CA THR A 135 -13.86 -4.73 0.41
C THR A 135 -15.12 -4.70 1.27
N ASP A 136 -15.42 -3.54 1.85
CA ASP A 136 -16.59 -3.34 2.70
C ASP A 136 -17.82 -3.11 1.83
N ASP A 137 -18.82 -3.97 2.03
CA ASP A 137 -20.12 -3.93 1.35
C ASP A 137 -21.08 -2.89 1.97
N VAL A 138 -20.68 -2.24 3.06
CA VAL A 138 -21.48 -1.20 3.76
C VAL A 138 -20.75 0.14 3.80
N LEU A 139 -21.21 1.10 2.99
CA LEU A 139 -20.78 2.50 3.07
C LEU A 139 -21.54 3.23 4.20
N THR A 140 -20.82 4.01 5.01
CA THR A 140 -21.41 4.75 6.13
C THR A 140 -21.16 6.26 6.01
N ILE A 141 -22.21 7.07 6.17
CA ILE A 141 -22.16 8.53 6.07
C ILE A 141 -22.83 9.15 7.29
N THR A 142 -22.17 10.11 7.95
CA THR A 142 -22.77 10.85 9.07
C THR A 142 -23.71 11.95 8.53
N VAL A 143 -24.98 11.88 8.89
CA VAL A 143 -26.01 12.86 8.54
C VAL A 143 -26.31 13.71 9.78
N LYS A 144 -26.27 15.03 9.62
CA LYS A 144 -26.57 15.99 10.69
C LYS A 144 -28.06 15.99 11.03
N PRO A 145 -28.46 16.25 12.29
CA PRO A 145 -29.85 16.19 12.73
C PRO A 145 -30.81 17.00 11.83
N GLU A 146 -30.45 18.23 11.52
CA GLU A 146 -31.24 19.16 10.70
C GLU A 146 -31.43 18.71 9.25
N ALA A 147 -30.62 17.76 8.78
CA ALA A 147 -30.64 17.24 7.41
C ALA A 147 -31.37 15.90 7.28
N ILE A 148 -31.72 15.20 8.38
CA ILE A 148 -32.23 13.81 8.33
C ILE A 148 -33.54 13.71 7.53
N GLU A 149 -34.51 14.59 7.79
CA GLU A 149 -35.83 14.60 7.11
C GLU A 149 -35.77 15.03 5.63
N ALA A 150 -34.74 15.78 5.24
CA ALA A 150 -34.48 16.09 3.83
C ALA A 150 -33.80 14.90 3.15
N PHE A 151 -32.74 14.38 3.77
CA PHE A 151 -32.00 13.21 3.30
C PHE A 151 -32.90 12.00 3.06
N LEU A 152 -33.76 11.63 4.02
CA LEU A 152 -34.67 10.49 3.90
C LEU A 152 -35.74 10.65 2.81
N ARG A 153 -36.00 11.88 2.36
CA ARG A 153 -36.96 12.20 1.29
C ARG A 153 -36.31 12.12 -0.09
N ASP A 154 -35.05 12.56 -0.18
CA ASP A 154 -34.25 12.49 -1.40
C ASP A 154 -33.79 11.04 -1.67
N GLN A 155 -33.65 10.22 -0.61
CA GLN A 155 -33.52 8.77 -0.76
C GLN A 155 -34.84 8.14 -1.21
N HIS A 156 -34.87 7.63 -2.45
CA HIS A 156 -35.96 6.80 -2.93
C HIS A 156 -35.96 5.43 -2.22
N GLU A 157 -36.63 5.37 -1.07
CA GLU A 157 -36.69 4.18 -0.21
C GLU A 157 -36.98 2.88 -1.00
N GLY A 158 -36.15 1.87 -0.76
CA GLY A 158 -36.25 0.56 -1.43
C GLY A 158 -35.81 0.52 -2.90
N ARG A 159 -35.24 1.59 -3.45
CA ARG A 159 -34.66 1.60 -4.81
C ARG A 159 -33.13 1.71 -4.77
N PRO A 160 -32.40 0.95 -5.61
CA PRO A 160 -30.98 1.18 -5.81
C PRO A 160 -30.73 2.60 -6.35
N GLY A 161 -29.80 3.31 -5.72
CA GLY A 161 -29.29 4.60 -6.19
C GLY A 161 -27.80 4.56 -6.48
N GLU A 162 -27.30 5.55 -7.22
CA GLU A 162 -25.87 5.84 -7.30
C GLU A 162 -25.49 6.83 -6.19
N LEU A 163 -24.35 6.58 -5.54
CA LEU A 163 -23.73 7.51 -4.63
C LEU A 163 -22.34 7.88 -5.14
N THR A 164 -22.15 9.16 -5.48
CA THR A 164 -20.84 9.76 -5.72
C THR A 164 -20.56 10.77 -4.60
N ALA A 165 -19.49 10.54 -3.84
CA ALA A 165 -19.01 11.44 -2.80
C ALA A 165 -17.59 11.93 -3.12
N LEU A 166 -17.40 13.25 -3.17
CA LEU A 166 -16.07 13.85 -3.18
C LEU A 166 -15.57 13.91 -1.73
N GLY A 167 -14.55 13.12 -1.43
CA GLY A 167 -13.95 13.05 -0.10
C GLY A 167 -13.23 14.34 0.27
N ALA A 168 -13.35 14.74 1.53
CA ALA A 168 -12.49 15.76 2.11
C ALA A 168 -11.06 15.21 2.26
N GLY A 169 -10.11 15.74 1.47
CA GLY A 169 -8.65 15.57 1.62
C GLY A 169 -8.16 14.19 2.03
N TYR A 170 -7.82 13.33 1.06
CA TYR A 170 -7.08 12.11 1.36
C TYR A 170 -5.61 12.43 1.64
N ALA A 171 -5.08 11.81 2.69
CA ALA A 171 -3.71 11.96 3.12
C ALA A 171 -3.19 10.64 3.68
N VAL A 172 -1.90 10.42 3.56
CA VAL A 172 -1.21 9.25 4.12
C VAL A 172 -0.15 9.67 5.13
N THR A 173 0.16 8.75 6.04
CA THR A 173 1.21 8.92 7.06
C THR A 173 2.32 7.91 6.80
N CYS A 174 3.56 8.32 7.01
CA CYS A 174 4.74 7.45 6.96
C CYS A 174 5.75 7.92 8.01
N GLY A 175 5.79 7.22 9.15
CA GLY A 175 6.50 7.68 10.34
C GLY A 175 5.90 8.98 10.86
N GLU A 176 6.73 10.01 11.01
CA GLU A 176 6.29 11.35 11.46
C GLU A 176 5.75 12.23 10.32
N HIS A 177 5.81 11.76 9.07
CA HIS A 177 5.46 12.55 7.89
C HIS A 177 4.02 12.32 7.46
N ARG A 178 3.24 13.40 7.34
CA ARG A 178 1.88 13.40 6.79
C ARG A 178 1.86 14.09 5.41
N MET A 179 1.41 13.35 4.40
CA MET A 179 1.41 13.76 3.00
C MET A 179 -0.02 13.88 2.49
N GLU A 180 -0.47 15.12 2.24
CA GLU A 180 -1.79 15.43 1.68
C GLU A 180 -1.79 15.18 0.17
N LEU A 181 -2.72 14.36 -0.33
CA LEU A 181 -2.78 13.89 -1.72
C LEU A 181 -3.92 14.53 -2.54
N GLY A 182 -4.69 15.43 -1.92
CA GLY A 182 -5.85 16.08 -2.54
C GLY A 182 -7.14 15.28 -2.37
N GLN A 183 -8.11 15.50 -3.25
CA GLN A 183 -9.44 14.90 -3.13
C GLN A 183 -9.50 13.53 -3.80
N VAL A 184 -10.17 12.57 -3.15
CA VAL A 184 -10.51 11.26 -3.71
C VAL A 184 -12.02 11.20 -3.90
N ALA A 185 -12.47 10.74 -5.06
CA ALA A 185 -13.88 10.47 -5.31
C ALA A 185 -14.20 9.02 -4.93
N ILE A 186 -15.21 8.83 -4.10
CA ILE A 186 -15.82 7.52 -3.81
C ILE A 186 -17.06 7.41 -4.68
N ARG A 187 -17.18 6.31 -5.44
CA ARG A 187 -18.35 6.00 -6.27
C ARG A 187 -18.88 4.63 -5.90
N ALA A 188 -20.18 4.56 -5.62
CA ALA A 188 -20.90 3.34 -5.35
C ALA A 188 -22.16 3.34 -6.26
N PRO A 189 -22.10 2.72 -7.46
CA PRO A 189 -23.12 2.90 -8.49
C PRO A 189 -24.45 2.16 -8.20
N GLN A 190 -24.46 1.24 -7.24
CA GLN A 190 -25.67 0.58 -6.76
C GLN A 190 -25.64 0.42 -5.24
N VAL A 191 -26.30 1.34 -4.54
CA VAL A 191 -26.46 1.31 -3.08
C VAL A 191 -27.93 1.34 -2.66
N THR A 192 -28.23 0.75 -1.50
CA THR A 192 -29.55 0.82 -0.85
C THR A 192 -29.39 1.19 0.62
N LEU A 193 -30.13 2.19 1.10
CA LEU A 193 -30.13 2.59 2.51
C LEU A 193 -30.77 1.48 3.37
N ILE A 194 -30.02 0.91 4.31
CA ILE A 194 -30.47 -0.25 5.12
C ILE A 194 -30.95 0.11 6.54
N ASN A 195 -30.81 1.37 6.97
CA ASN A 195 -31.20 1.81 8.31
C ASN A 195 -32.12 3.05 8.33
N ALA A 196 -33.02 3.17 7.35
CA ALA A 196 -33.98 4.27 7.26
C ALA A 196 -34.78 4.48 8.57
N ASP A 197 -35.21 3.41 9.24
CA ASP A 197 -35.99 3.50 10.50
C ASP A 197 -35.17 4.00 11.70
N GLU A 198 -33.87 3.67 11.75
CA GLU A 198 -32.94 4.22 12.75
C GLU A 198 -32.77 5.73 12.55
N MET A 199 -32.66 6.16 11.29
CA MET A 199 -32.61 7.59 10.95
C MET A 199 -33.91 8.32 11.30
N ARG A 200 -35.08 7.72 11.01
CA ARG A 200 -36.40 8.28 11.40
C ARG A 200 -36.56 8.43 12.91
N ALA A 201 -35.96 7.55 13.69
CA ALA A 201 -35.91 7.69 15.15
C ALA A 201 -35.00 8.86 15.56
N ALA A 202 -33.79 8.94 14.99
CA ALA A 202 -32.81 10.00 15.29
C ALA A 202 -33.28 11.41 14.89
N ALA A 203 -34.12 11.54 13.86
CA ALA A 203 -34.78 12.80 13.49
C ALA A 203 -35.58 13.44 14.65
N ARG A 204 -35.92 12.66 15.70
CA ARG A 204 -36.68 13.11 16.88
C ARG A 204 -35.81 13.38 18.11
N THR A 205 -34.51 13.06 18.07
CA THR A 205 -33.61 13.17 19.23
C THR A 205 -32.56 14.27 19.11
N GLU A 206 -32.54 15.00 17.98
CA GLU A 206 -31.52 16.01 17.65
C GLU A 206 -30.07 15.48 17.63
N GLU A 207 -29.89 14.15 17.54
CA GLU A 207 -28.57 13.50 17.50
C GLU A 207 -28.13 13.17 16.05
N PRO A 208 -26.82 13.34 15.72
CA PRO A 208 -26.30 12.96 14.41
C PRO A 208 -26.33 11.44 14.23
N VAL A 209 -26.82 10.98 13.09
CA VAL A 209 -26.98 9.55 12.79
C VAL A 209 -26.09 9.11 11.64
N LYS A 210 -25.66 7.85 11.67
CA LYS A 210 -24.89 7.23 10.59
C LYS A 210 -25.85 6.56 9.60
N ALA A 211 -26.05 7.16 8.43
CA ALA A 211 -26.71 6.50 7.31
C ALA A 211 -25.84 5.35 6.82
N ARG A 212 -26.41 4.15 6.69
CA ARG A 212 -25.72 2.92 6.27
C ARG A 212 -26.29 2.44 4.94
N TYR A 213 -25.42 2.28 3.96
CA TYR A 213 -25.74 1.91 2.59
C TYR A 213 -25.13 0.54 2.28
N GLN A 214 -25.96 -0.42 1.90
CA GLN A 214 -25.50 -1.69 1.34
C GLN A 214 -25.17 -1.51 -0.15
N CYS A 215 -23.94 -1.80 -0.54
CA CYS A 215 -23.53 -1.98 -1.93
C CYS A 215 -24.11 -3.29 -2.47
N LEU A 216 -24.70 -3.26 -3.67
CA LEU A 216 -25.31 -4.44 -4.29
C LEU A 216 -24.30 -5.23 -5.15
N PRO A 217 -24.35 -6.58 -5.19
CA PRO A 217 -23.45 -7.37 -6.02
C PRO A 217 -23.63 -7.09 -7.52
N GLY A 218 -22.52 -6.92 -8.24
CA GLY A 218 -22.49 -6.61 -9.68
C GLY A 218 -21.79 -5.29 -10.04
N THR A 219 -21.16 -4.65 -9.06
CA THR A 219 -20.26 -3.49 -9.19
C THR A 219 -18.80 -3.91 -9.21
#